data_AF-A0A3S9FMX4-F1
#
_entry.id   AF-A0A3S9FMX4-F1
#
_cell.length_a   1.000
_cell.length_b   1.000
_cell.length_c   1.000
_cell.angle_alpha   90.00
_cell.angle_beta   90.00
_cell.angle_gamma   90.00
#
_symmetry.space_group_name_H-M   'P 1'
#
loop_
_entity.id
_entity.type
_entity.pdbx_description
1 polymer ?
#
loop_
_entity_poly.entity_id
_entity_poly.type
_entity_poly.pdbx_seq_one_letter_code
_entity_poly.pdbx_strand_id
1 'polypeptide(L)'
;MTDKKPPHAFDPKPVLDLIAGIEADLQRLKGLVEQQAEKFDPVNPHNKTPEGKLTEEGVECCYRMFDEGKSRYTVAQQMKISFAAASHRFNGWRKLGGKKRTPTLLG
;
A
#
# COMPACT_ATOMS: atom_id res chain seq x y z
N MET A 1 -40.20 29.23 -50.24
CA MET A 1 -40.23 29.33 -48.77
C MET A 1 -40.02 27.94 -48.21
N THR A 2 -38.83 27.65 -47.68
CA THR A 2 -38.59 26.45 -46.86
C THR A 2 -37.50 26.81 -45.85
N ASP A 3 -37.93 27.22 -44.65
CA ASP A 3 -37.06 27.43 -43.49
C ASP A 3 -36.46 26.09 -43.04
N LYS A 4 -35.19 25.84 -43.39
CA LYS A 4 -34.40 24.76 -42.80
C LYS A 4 -33.93 25.22 -41.42
N LYS A 5 -34.54 24.70 -40.35
CA LYS A 5 -34.05 24.84 -38.98
C LYS A 5 -32.58 24.34 -38.90
N PRO A 6 -31.66 25.11 -38.28
CA PRO A 6 -30.26 24.69 -38.17
C PRO A 6 -30.15 23.44 -37.29
N PRO A 7 -29.18 22.55 -37.56
CA PRO A 7 -28.96 21.35 -36.76
C PRO A 7 -28.63 21.74 -35.33
N HIS A 8 -29.23 21.03 -34.36
CA HIS A 8 -28.95 21.22 -32.93
C HIS A 8 -27.44 21.19 -32.70
N ALA A 9 -26.86 22.33 -32.32
CA ALA A 9 -25.46 22.42 -31.96
C ALA A 9 -25.21 21.56 -30.72
N PHE A 10 -24.18 20.71 -30.79
CA PHE A 10 -23.74 19.92 -29.64
C PHE A 10 -23.20 20.86 -28.57
N ASP A 11 -23.82 20.84 -27.39
CA ASP A 11 -23.30 21.52 -26.20
C ASP A 11 -22.41 20.55 -25.42
N PRO A 12 -21.08 20.74 -25.39
CA PRO A 12 -20.17 19.86 -24.67
C PRO A 12 -20.24 20.06 -23.15
N LYS A 13 -20.81 21.17 -22.66
CA LYS A 13 -20.73 21.57 -21.26
C LYS A 13 -21.32 20.53 -20.29
N PRO A 14 -22.51 19.95 -20.52
CA PRO A 14 -23.06 18.94 -19.62
C PRO A 14 -22.19 17.68 -19.53
N VAL A 15 -21.50 17.33 -20.62
CA VAL A 15 -20.59 16.17 -20.66
C VAL A 15 -19.31 16.47 -19.87
N LEU A 16 -18.76 17.67 -20.02
CA LEU A 16 -17.58 18.10 -19.26
C LEU A 16 -17.87 18.20 -17.76
N ASP A 17 -19.04 18.71 -17.37
CA ASP A 17 -19.46 18.77 -15.97
C ASP A 17 -19.62 17.35 -15.37
N LEU A 18 -20.13 16.40 -16.15
CA LEU A 18 -20.22 15.00 -15.74
C LEU A 18 -18.83 14.36 -15.55
N ILE A 19 -17.90 14.60 -16.49
CA ILE A 19 -16.51 14.11 -16.38
C ILE A 19 -15.86 14.64 -15.10
N ALA A 20 -15.97 15.95 -14.84
CA ALA A 20 -15.41 16.56 -13.64
C ALA A 20 -16.00 15.96 -12.35
N GLY A 21 -17.29 15.65 -12.35
CA GLY A 21 -17.95 14.94 -11.24
C GLY A 21 -17.36 13.55 -11.01
N ILE A 22 -17.20 12.76 -12.07
CA ILE A 22 -16.64 11.40 -12.01
C ILE A 22 -15.18 11.43 -11.52
N GLU A 23 -14.37 12.36 -12.00
CA GLU A 23 -12.98 12.51 -11.56
C GLU A 23 -12.89 12.83 -10.06
N ALA A 24 -13.77 13.70 -9.56
CA ALA A 24 -13.85 14.01 -8.14
C ALA A 24 -14.25 12.78 -7.30
N ASP A 25 -15.20 11.98 -7.79
CA ASP A 25 -15.60 10.73 -7.13
C ASP A 25 -14.49 9.69 -7.09
N LEU A 26 -13.76 9.51 -8.20
CA LEU A 26 -12.62 8.59 -8.25
C LEU A 26 -11.52 9.04 -7.29
N GLN A 27 -11.25 10.35 -7.18
CA GLN A 27 -10.29 10.88 -6.23
C GLN A 27 -10.71 10.64 -4.77
N ARG A 28 -12.01 10.76 -4.46
CA ARG A 28 -12.56 10.40 -3.14
C ARG A 28 -12.39 8.92 -2.83
N LEU A 29 -12.77 8.05 -3.76
CA LEU A 29 -12.65 6.60 -3.62
C LEU A 29 -11.18 6.18 -3.41
N LYS A 30 -10.27 6.77 -4.19
CA LYS A 30 -8.83 6.55 -4.04
C LYS A 30 -8.35 6.88 -2.64
N GLY A 31 -8.74 8.03 -2.08
CA GLY A 31 -8.40 8.40 -0.71
C GLY A 31 -8.91 7.42 0.35
N LEU A 32 -10.11 6.86 0.16
CA LEU A 32 -10.69 5.86 1.07
C LEU A 32 -9.99 4.49 0.99
N VAL A 33 -9.44 4.14 -0.17
CA VAL A 33 -8.72 2.88 -0.40
C VAL A 33 -7.24 3.00 0.00
N GLU A 34 -6.58 4.12 -0.30
CA GLU A 34 -5.18 4.36 0.10
C GLU A 34 -4.99 4.33 1.62
N GLN A 35 -6.00 4.74 2.39
CA GLN A 35 -5.99 4.64 3.86
C GLN A 35 -6.13 3.21 4.40
N GLN A 36 -6.65 2.27 3.61
CA GLN A 36 -6.93 0.90 4.07
C GLN A 36 -5.80 -0.11 3.79
N ALA A 37 -4.76 0.29 3.05
CA ALA A 37 -3.59 -0.55 2.83
C ALA A 37 -2.35 0.11 3.42
N GLU A 38 -2.22 0.08 4.75
CA GLU A 38 -0.87 0.04 5.32
C GLU A 38 -0.23 -1.26 4.81
N LYS A 39 0.51 -1.17 3.70
CA LYS A 39 1.15 -2.28 2.99
C LYS A 39 2.00 -3.19 3.89
N PHE A 40 2.28 -2.76 5.12
CA PHE A 40 3.13 -3.45 6.08
C PHE A 40 2.52 -3.44 7.48
N ASP A 41 1.23 -3.74 7.61
CA ASP A 41 0.61 -4.07 8.89
C ASP A 41 1.28 -5.34 9.47
N PRO A 42 1.94 -5.27 10.65
CA PRO A 42 2.58 -6.43 11.29
C PRO A 42 1.62 -7.60 11.58
N VAL A 43 0.32 -7.31 11.68
CA VAL A 43 -0.73 -8.29 11.99
C VAL A 43 -1.38 -8.85 10.72
N ASN A 44 -0.98 -8.40 9.53
CA ASN A 44 -1.51 -8.89 8.27
C ASN A 44 -1.31 -10.42 8.13
N PRO A 45 -2.38 -11.21 7.93
CA PRO A 45 -2.29 -12.65 7.72
C PRO A 45 -1.36 -13.04 6.56
N HIS A 46 -1.23 -12.21 5.52
CA HIS A 46 -0.37 -12.46 4.35
C HIS A 46 1.13 -12.40 4.66
N ASN A 47 1.51 -11.87 5.83
CA ASN A 47 2.90 -11.88 6.28
C ASN A 47 3.43 -13.30 6.54
N LYS A 48 2.54 -14.30 6.65
CA LYS A 48 2.90 -15.68 6.97
C LYS A 48 2.26 -16.68 6.02
N THR A 49 3.02 -17.71 5.68
CA THR A 49 2.48 -18.91 5.06
C THR A 49 1.58 -19.67 6.07
N PRO A 50 0.72 -20.59 5.63
CA PRO A 50 -0.10 -21.42 6.53
C PRO A 50 0.73 -22.18 7.58
N GLU A 51 2.00 -22.48 7.29
CA GLU A 51 2.95 -23.15 8.19
C GLU A 51 3.64 -22.19 9.17
N GLY A 52 3.29 -20.89 9.13
CA GLY A 52 3.80 -19.87 10.04
C GLY A 52 5.17 -19.29 9.68
N LYS A 53 5.71 -19.60 8.48
CA LYS A 53 6.95 -18.96 7.98
C LYS A 53 6.63 -17.59 7.42
N LEU A 54 7.54 -16.63 7.57
CA LEU A 54 7.36 -15.31 6.94
C LEU A 54 7.44 -15.42 5.42
N THR A 55 6.47 -14.81 4.74
CA THR A 55 6.49 -14.55 3.30
C THR A 55 7.49 -13.43 2.99
N GLU A 56 7.71 -13.13 1.71
CA GLU A 56 8.54 -11.98 1.31
C GLU A 56 7.98 -10.66 1.85
N GLU A 57 6.65 -10.51 1.83
CA GLU A 57 5.92 -9.40 2.45
C GLU A 57 6.16 -9.33 3.97
N GLY A 58 6.06 -10.47 4.67
CA GLY A 58 6.32 -10.52 6.10
C GLY A 58 7.76 -10.21 6.48
N VAL A 59 8.73 -10.57 5.64
CA VAL A 59 10.14 -10.22 5.83
C VAL A 59 10.35 -8.71 5.62
N GLU A 60 9.76 -8.14 4.57
CA GLU A 60 9.86 -6.70 4.31
C GLU A 60 9.14 -5.89 5.40
N CYS A 61 8.01 -6.37 5.92
CA CYS A 61 7.34 -5.78 7.08
C CYS A 61 8.28 -5.75 8.30
N CYS A 62 8.94 -6.87 8.64
CA CYS A 62 9.94 -6.89 9.72
C CYS A 62 11.05 -5.85 9.50
N TYR A 63 11.54 -5.72 8.26
CA TYR A 63 12.62 -4.80 7.94
C TYR A 63 12.20 -3.34 8.05
N ARG A 64 10.97 -2.99 7.64
CA ARG A 64 10.42 -1.64 7.80
C ARG A 64 10.25 -1.25 9.26
N MET A 65 9.80 -2.18 10.09
CA MET A 65 9.78 -1.95 11.54
C MET A 65 11.19 -1.69 12.11
N PHE A 66 12.23 -2.36 11.59
CA PHE A 66 13.61 -2.06 11.98
C PHE A 66 14.12 -0.73 11.41
N ASP A 67 13.69 -0.34 10.21
CA ASP A 67 13.98 0.98 9.62
C ASP A 67 13.44 2.10 10.51
N GLU A 68 12.24 1.92 11.06
CA GLU A 68 11.63 2.80 12.09
C GLU A 68 12.34 2.77 13.45
N GLY A 69 13.31 1.86 13.64
CA GLY A 69 14.08 1.72 14.86
C GLY A 69 13.40 0.88 15.94
N LYS A 70 12.37 0.08 15.62
CA LYS A 70 11.76 -0.85 16.57
C LYS A 70 12.78 -1.91 17.00
N SER A 71 12.66 -2.35 18.26
CA SER A 71 13.54 -3.40 18.80
C SER A 71 13.16 -4.78 18.27
N ARG A 72 14.12 -5.73 18.32
CA ARG A 72 13.85 -7.16 18.05
C ARG A 72 12.69 -7.71 18.88
N TYR A 73 12.55 -7.25 20.12
CA TYR A 73 11.47 -7.65 21.01
C TYR A 73 10.11 -7.11 20.52
N THR A 74 10.06 -5.82 20.18
CA THR A 74 8.85 -5.17 19.65
C THR A 74 8.39 -5.84 18.35
N VAL A 75 9.31 -6.12 17.43
CA VAL A 75 9.00 -6.82 16.18
C VAL A 75 8.48 -8.23 16.45
N ALA A 76 9.11 -8.99 17.37
CA ALA A 76 8.64 -10.32 17.72
C ALA A 76 7.19 -10.32 18.25
N GLN A 77 6.87 -9.36 19.13
CA GLN A 77 5.53 -9.21 19.70
C GLN A 77 4.48 -8.82 18.65
N GLN A 78 4.75 -7.77 17.87
CA GLN A 78 3.77 -7.24 16.90
C GLN A 78 3.57 -8.18 15.70
N MET A 79 4.65 -8.78 15.17
CA MET A 79 4.57 -9.77 14.09
C MET A 79 4.10 -11.14 14.58
N LYS A 80 3.95 -11.36 15.90
CA LYS A 80 3.66 -12.66 16.51
C LYS A 80 4.62 -13.77 16.04
N ILE A 81 5.93 -13.49 16.05
CA ILE A 81 6.99 -14.44 15.71
C ILE A 81 7.90 -14.67 16.92
N SER A 82 8.69 -15.74 16.90
CA SER A 82 9.65 -15.97 17.98
C SER A 82 10.74 -14.88 17.99
N PHE A 83 11.28 -14.60 19.18
CA PHE A 83 12.40 -13.66 19.33
C PHE A 83 13.64 -14.10 18.53
N ALA A 84 13.85 -15.42 18.41
CA ALA A 84 14.91 -15.99 17.58
C ALA A 84 14.69 -15.66 16.09
N ALA A 85 13.46 -15.78 15.58
CA ALA A 85 13.12 -15.40 14.21
C ALA A 85 13.34 -13.89 13.99
N ALA A 86 12.88 -13.04 14.91
CA ALA A 86 13.10 -11.60 14.83
C ALA A 86 14.60 -11.23 14.87
N SER A 87 15.39 -11.93 15.68
CA SER A 87 16.85 -11.76 15.73
C SER A 87 17.54 -12.17 14.44
N HIS A 88 17.12 -13.28 13.83
CA HIS A 88 17.61 -13.71 12.53
C HIS A 88 17.32 -12.65 11.45
N ARG A 89 16.10 -12.12 11.42
CA ARG A 89 15.71 -11.04 10.50
C ARG A 89 16.47 -9.76 10.75
N PHE A 90 16.68 -9.36 12.00
CA PHE A 90 17.49 -8.18 12.33
C PHE A 90 18.93 -8.30 11.79
N ASN A 91 19.54 -9.48 11.87
CA ASN A 91 20.87 -9.69 11.31
C ASN A 91 20.86 -9.63 9.77
N GLY A 92 19.82 -10.17 9.12
CA GLY A 92 19.61 -10.01 7.68
C GLY A 92 19.46 -8.54 7.26
N TRP A 93 18.62 -7.80 7.96
CA TRP A 93 18.43 -6.36 7.79
C TRP A 93 19.73 -5.57 7.92
N ARG A 94 20.57 -5.87 8.92
CA ARG A 94 21.89 -5.22 9.07
C ARG A 94 22.81 -5.50 7.88
N LYS A 95 22.81 -6.72 7.35
CA LYS A 95 23.62 -7.09 6.17
C LYS A 95 23.17 -6.36 4.90
N LEU A 96 21.89 -6.01 4.80
CA LEU A 96 21.32 -5.25 3.68
C LEU A 96 21.56 -3.74 3.78
N GLY A 97 22.29 -3.26 4.80
CA GLY A 97 22.58 -1.83 5.00
C GLY A 97 21.85 -1.19 6.18
N GLY A 98 21.06 -1.97 6.93
CA GLY A 98 20.33 -1.49 8.10
C GLY A 98 19.43 -0.30 7.74
N LYS A 99 19.50 0.78 8.53
CA LYS A 99 18.73 2.02 8.29
C LYS A 99 18.99 2.68 6.93
N LYS A 100 20.07 2.29 6.24
CA LYS A 100 20.43 2.80 4.91
C LYS A 100 20.10 1.81 3.78
N ARG A 101 19.44 0.68 4.09
CA ARG A 101 19.01 -0.28 3.06
C ARG A 101 18.01 0.40 2.11
N THR A 102 17.91 -0.11 0.90
CA THR A 102 16.83 0.25 -0.01
C THR A 102 15.62 -0.66 0.29
N PRO A 103 14.45 -0.10 0.64
CA PRO A 103 13.24 -0.90 0.86
C PRO A 103 12.82 -1.61 -0.42
N THR A 104 12.40 -2.87 -0.30
CA THR A 104 11.86 -3.60 -1.44
C THR A 104 10.49 -3.02 -1.80
N LEU A 105 10.29 -2.72 -3.08
CA LEU A 105 8.97 -2.43 -3.63
C LEU A 105 8.31 -3.77 -3.93
N LEU A 106 7.44 -4.22 -3.02
CA LEU A 106 6.56 -5.35 -3.27
C LEU A 106 5.30 -4.80 -3.95
N GLY A 107 4.93 -5.43 -5.07
CA GLY A 107 3.87 -5.01 -5.97
C GLY A 107 2.96 -6.18 -6.31
#